data_AF-A0A4U3MQM8-F1
#
_entry.id   AF-A0A4U3MQM8-F1
#
_cell.length_a   1.000
_cell.length_b   1.000
_cell.length_c   1.000
_cell.angle_alpha   90.00
_cell.angle_beta   90.00
_cell.angle_gamma   90.00
#
_symmetry.space_group_name_H-M   'P 1'
#
loop_
_entity.id
_entity.type
_entity.pdbx_description
1 polymer ?
#
loop_
_entity_poly.entity_id
_entity_poly.type
_entity_poly.pdbx_seq_one_letter_code
_entity_poly.pdbx_strand_id
1 'polypeptide(L)'
;MKHQIKRRLYISPVQTIVLGFFLLIVVGTILLMMPFSAQAGQKTQWIDAFFVATSAVCVTGLSPLNTAEHWSPIGQVIIMILIELGGLGFLTVATIFFSLLRKKASLSVRMLYQEALNVSEVSGVFRLMKYIMKFAAIIQLLGAFLLSFQFVPTFGWKKGMFFSLFHAVSAFCNAGFDLLGDSMVPYQNSPYLLLVISFLIIAGGLGFIVWRDIFAMIKGYKNKIKHRVSIHTRLALTVTATFLYLWNVIF
;
A
#
# COMPACT_ATOMS: atom_id res chain seq x y z
N MET A 1 -22.37 -32.64 -35.98
CA MET A 1 -22.33 -31.55 -34.96
C MET A 1 -21.10 -31.75 -34.07
N LYS A 2 -19.97 -31.09 -34.35
CA LYS A 2 -18.74 -31.18 -33.53
C LYS A 2 -18.89 -30.24 -32.33
N HIS A 3 -19.21 -30.77 -31.15
CA HIS A 3 -19.07 -30.02 -29.90
C HIS A 3 -17.59 -29.85 -29.59
N GLN A 4 -17.01 -28.73 -30.02
CA GLN A 4 -15.73 -28.26 -29.51
C GLN A 4 -15.90 -27.92 -28.02
N ILE A 5 -15.49 -28.85 -27.16
CA ILE A 5 -15.26 -28.57 -25.74
C ILE A 5 -14.12 -27.54 -25.70
N LYS A 6 -14.46 -26.25 -25.60
CA LYS A 6 -13.49 -25.21 -25.26
C LYS A 6 -12.89 -25.61 -23.91
N ARG A 7 -11.66 -26.16 -23.93
CA ARG A 7 -10.80 -26.29 -22.74
C ARG A 7 -10.70 -24.90 -22.14
N ARG A 8 -11.51 -24.59 -21.13
CA ARG A 8 -11.30 -23.40 -20.31
C ARG A 8 -9.96 -23.63 -19.62
N LEU A 9 -8.97 -22.80 -19.95
CA LEU A 9 -7.72 -22.72 -19.20
C LEU A 9 -8.10 -22.52 -17.73
N TYR A 10 -7.86 -23.54 -16.91
CA TYR A 10 -8.09 -23.47 -15.47
C TYR A 10 -6.90 -22.74 -14.86
N ILE A 11 -7.01 -21.42 -14.74
CA ILE A 11 -5.99 -20.60 -14.08
C ILE A 11 -6.15 -20.79 -12.59
N SER A 12 -5.09 -21.23 -11.92
CA SER A 12 -5.10 -21.38 -10.47
C SER A 12 -5.22 -20.02 -9.76
N PRO A 13 -5.70 -20.00 -8.51
CA PRO A 13 -5.78 -18.76 -7.75
C PRO A 13 -4.44 -18.02 -7.60
N VAL A 14 -3.35 -18.76 -7.35
CA VAL A 14 -1.99 -18.20 -7.26
C VAL A 14 -1.56 -17.59 -8.59
N GLN A 15 -1.79 -18.28 -9.70
CA GLN A 15 -1.51 -17.74 -11.04
C GLN A 15 -2.32 -16.47 -11.32
N THR A 16 -3.54 -16.36 -10.81
CA THR A 16 -4.36 -15.14 -10.96
C THR A 16 -3.74 -13.95 -10.23
N ILE A 17 -3.20 -14.16 -9.02
CA ILE A 17 -2.50 -13.12 -8.27
C ILE A 17 -1.25 -12.69 -9.03
N VAL A 18 -0.40 -13.64 -9.43
CA VAL A 18 0.85 -13.37 -10.16
C VAL A 18 0.56 -12.60 -11.45
N LEU A 19 -0.42 -13.04 -12.23
CA LEU A 19 -0.83 -12.35 -13.47
C LEU A 19 -1.39 -10.95 -13.20
N GLY A 20 -2.12 -10.75 -12.11
CA GLY A 20 -2.66 -9.44 -11.73
C GLY A 20 -1.56 -8.46 -11.36
N PHE A 21 -0.57 -8.88 -10.57
CA PHE A 21 0.61 -8.07 -10.25
C PHE A 21 1.44 -7.77 -11.49
N PHE A 22 1.71 -8.78 -12.32
CA PHE A 22 2.44 -8.59 -13.58
C PHE A 22 1.73 -7.59 -14.50
N LEU A 23 0.39 -7.69 -14.62
CA LEU A 23 -0.40 -6.75 -15.42
C LEU A 23 -0.33 -5.32 -14.86
N LEU A 24 -0.40 -5.15 -13.53
CA LEU A 24 -0.21 -3.83 -12.91
C LEU A 24 1.16 -3.23 -13.23
N ILE A 25 2.23 -4.03 -13.17
CA ILE A 25 3.58 -3.59 -13.51
C ILE A 25 3.68 -3.19 -14.98
N VAL A 26 3.14 -4.01 -15.91
CA VAL A 26 3.17 -3.70 -17.35
C VAL A 26 2.38 -2.43 -17.65
N VAL A 27 1.17 -2.28 -17.10
CA VAL A 27 0.36 -1.07 -17.28
C VAL A 27 1.07 0.15 -16.68
N GLY A 28 1.63 0.02 -15.48
CA GLY A 28 2.42 1.07 -14.85
C GLY A 28 3.64 1.49 -15.69
N THR A 29 4.34 0.52 -16.25
CA THR A 29 5.50 0.76 -17.14
C THR A 29 5.08 1.56 -18.36
N ILE A 30 4.00 1.15 -19.05
CA ILE A 30 3.50 1.87 -20.24
C ILE A 30 3.12 3.30 -19.87
N LEU A 31 2.39 3.49 -18.76
CA LEU A 31 1.98 4.83 -18.31
C LEU A 31 3.20 5.71 -17.96
N LEU A 32 4.21 5.17 -17.30
CA LEU A 32 5.42 5.91 -16.94
C LEU A 32 6.34 6.20 -18.15
N MET A 33 6.29 5.39 -19.20
CA MET A 33 7.00 5.67 -20.45
C MET A 33 6.38 6.81 -21.27
N MET A 34 5.11 7.18 -21.01
CA MET A 34 4.44 8.22 -21.76
C MET A 34 5.08 9.61 -21.50
N PRO A 35 5.12 10.50 -22.50
CA PRO A 35 5.77 11.80 -22.39
C PRO A 35 5.15 12.72 -21.33
N PHE A 36 3.90 12.49 -20.93
CA PHE A 36 3.26 13.27 -19.86
C PHE A 36 3.77 12.88 -18.46
N SER A 37 4.40 11.72 -18.30
CA SER A 37 4.88 11.21 -17.01
C SER A 37 6.26 11.75 -16.65
N ALA A 38 7.10 12.06 -17.63
CA ALA A 38 8.42 12.66 -17.43
C ALA A 38 8.34 14.19 -17.39
N GLN A 39 9.30 14.83 -16.71
CA GLN A 39 9.48 16.28 -16.82
C GLN A 39 9.83 16.69 -18.26
N ALA A 40 9.54 17.95 -18.59
CA ALA A 40 9.78 18.49 -19.93
C ALA A 40 11.25 18.36 -20.32
N GLY A 41 11.51 17.78 -21.50
CA GLY A 41 12.86 17.55 -22.01
C GLY A 41 13.52 16.25 -21.55
N GLN A 42 12.91 15.50 -20.63
CA GLN A 42 13.41 14.20 -20.20
C GLN A 42 12.70 13.07 -20.94
N LYS A 43 13.47 12.04 -21.32
CA LYS A 43 12.94 10.79 -21.89
C LYS A 43 13.22 9.66 -20.92
N THR A 44 12.18 8.90 -20.59
CA THR A 44 12.31 7.71 -19.73
C THR A 44 12.67 6.51 -20.59
N GLN A 45 13.77 5.81 -20.27
CA GLN A 45 14.07 4.53 -20.89
C GLN A 45 13.08 3.47 -20.42
N TRP A 46 12.77 2.49 -21.27
CA TRP A 46 11.80 1.45 -20.93
C TRP A 46 12.22 0.63 -19.70
N ILE A 47 13.53 0.40 -19.55
CA ILE A 47 14.07 -0.37 -18.42
C ILE A 47 13.91 0.38 -17.09
N ASP A 48 14.11 1.69 -17.09
CA ASP A 48 13.93 2.52 -15.90
C ASP A 48 12.46 2.61 -15.51
N ALA A 49 11.57 2.81 -16.50
CA ALA A 49 10.13 2.81 -16.28
C ALA A 49 9.64 1.47 -15.72
N PHE A 50 10.15 0.36 -16.25
CA PHE A 50 9.82 -0.99 -15.78
C PHE A 50 10.32 -1.22 -14.35
N PHE A 51 11.54 -0.78 -14.05
CA PHE A 51 12.12 -0.88 -12.72
C PHE A 51 11.32 -0.07 -11.70
N VAL A 52 11.00 1.19 -12.00
CA VAL A 52 10.21 2.05 -11.12
C VAL A 52 8.79 1.51 -10.92
N ALA A 53 8.13 1.03 -11.99
CA ALA A 53 6.81 0.41 -11.88
C ALA A 53 6.85 -0.84 -10.99
N THR A 54 7.87 -1.69 -11.17
CA THR A 54 8.06 -2.90 -10.36
C THR A 54 8.32 -2.54 -8.89
N SER A 55 9.24 -1.61 -8.64
CA SER A 55 9.59 -1.15 -7.30
C SER A 55 8.40 -0.49 -6.58
N ALA A 56 7.57 0.28 -7.29
CA ALA A 56 6.36 0.89 -6.74
C ALA A 56 5.30 -0.16 -6.39
N VAL A 57 5.02 -1.11 -7.29
CA VAL A 57 4.02 -2.17 -7.06
C VAL A 57 4.48 -3.18 -6.01
N CYS A 58 5.78 -3.50 -5.97
CA CYS A 58 6.38 -4.35 -4.95
C CYS A 58 6.77 -3.59 -3.69
N VAL A 59 6.55 -2.27 -3.65
CA VAL A 59 6.69 -1.44 -2.44
C VAL A 59 8.12 -1.52 -1.89
N THR A 60 9.11 -1.48 -2.78
CA THR A 60 10.53 -1.68 -2.47
C THR A 60 11.28 -0.36 -2.26
N GLY A 61 10.92 0.69 -3.00
CA GLY A 61 11.47 2.04 -2.83
C GLY A 61 12.77 2.32 -3.55
N LEU A 62 13.30 1.35 -4.31
CA LEU A 62 14.47 1.56 -5.15
C LEU A 62 14.07 2.22 -6.46
N SER A 63 14.85 3.20 -6.92
CA SER A 63 14.65 3.85 -8.20
C SER A 63 15.99 4.18 -8.85
N PRO A 64 16.19 3.88 -10.14
CA PRO A 64 17.37 4.32 -10.90
C PRO A 64 17.34 5.83 -11.17
N LEU A 65 16.18 6.48 -10.99
CA LEU A 65 15.95 7.90 -11.27
C LEU A 65 15.47 8.62 -10.01
N ASN A 66 15.93 9.86 -9.80
CA ASN A 66 15.42 10.69 -8.72
C ASN A 66 13.93 11.01 -8.96
N THR A 67 13.07 10.65 -8.01
CA THR A 67 11.62 10.72 -8.21
C THR A 67 11.10 12.16 -8.20
N ALA A 68 11.77 13.05 -7.47
CA ALA A 68 11.45 14.47 -7.41
C ALA A 68 11.84 15.21 -8.69
N GLU A 69 12.96 14.81 -9.31
CA GLU A 69 13.55 15.49 -10.48
C GLU A 69 13.10 14.94 -11.82
N HIS A 70 12.86 13.63 -11.94
CA HIS A 70 12.56 13.01 -13.23
C HIS A 70 11.08 13.05 -13.59
N TRP A 71 10.22 12.80 -12.61
CA TRP A 71 8.79 12.63 -12.87
C TRP A 71 8.04 13.97 -12.82
N SER A 72 7.10 14.13 -13.76
CA SER A 72 6.10 15.19 -13.69
C SER A 72 5.13 14.93 -12.53
N PRO A 73 4.32 15.93 -12.12
CA PRO A 73 3.26 15.70 -11.13
C PRO A 73 2.31 14.56 -11.51
N ILE A 74 2.08 14.34 -12.80
CA ILE A 74 1.24 13.23 -13.29
C ILE A 74 1.98 11.90 -13.09
N GLY A 75 3.27 11.84 -13.41
CA GLY A 75 4.11 10.66 -13.15
C GLY A 75 4.17 10.29 -11.67
N GLN A 76 4.31 11.29 -10.80
CA GLN A 76 4.28 11.12 -9.34
C GLN A 76 2.93 10.57 -8.86
N VAL A 77 1.81 11.04 -9.42
CA VAL A 77 0.47 10.47 -9.14
C VAL A 77 0.38 9.01 -9.59
N ILE A 78 0.94 8.65 -10.75
CA ILE A 78 0.96 7.26 -11.22
C ILE A 78 1.75 6.38 -10.25
N ILE A 79 2.94 6.81 -9.83
CA ILE A 79 3.77 6.08 -8.85
C ILE A 79 2.99 5.90 -7.54
N MET A 80 2.36 6.96 -7.03
CA MET A 80 1.53 6.88 -5.81
C MET A 80 0.39 5.88 -5.94
N ILE A 81 -0.29 5.83 -7.09
CA ILE A 81 -1.34 4.84 -7.36
C ILE A 81 -0.75 3.43 -7.40
N LEU A 82 0.39 3.22 -8.07
CA LEU A 82 1.04 1.90 -8.12
C LEU A 82 1.45 1.43 -6.73
N ILE A 83 1.96 2.33 -5.89
CA ILE A 83 2.27 2.06 -4.47
C ILE A 83 1.00 1.63 -3.72
N GLU A 84 -0.10 2.37 -3.85
CA GLU A 84 -1.34 2.04 -3.14
C GLU A 84 -1.92 0.68 -3.58
N LEU A 85 -1.94 0.43 -4.89
CA LEU A 85 -2.41 -0.84 -5.45
C LEU A 85 -1.51 -2.01 -5.02
N GLY A 86 -0.20 -1.78 -4.93
CA GLY A 86 0.81 -2.74 -4.50
C GLY A 86 0.82 -3.02 -3.00
N GLY A 87 0.73 -1.98 -2.17
CA GLY A 87 0.78 -2.06 -0.70
C GLY A 87 -0.45 -2.74 -0.10
N LEU A 88 -1.62 -2.56 -0.73
CA LEU A 88 -2.81 -3.33 -0.41
C LEU A 88 -2.82 -4.73 -1.08
N GLY A 89 -1.91 -4.92 -2.04
CA GLY A 89 -1.52 -6.20 -2.63
C GLY A 89 -2.62 -6.98 -3.33
N PHE A 90 -2.68 -8.29 -3.04
CA PHE A 90 -3.64 -9.20 -3.68
C PHE A 90 -5.11 -8.82 -3.40
N LEU A 91 -5.38 -8.11 -2.30
CA LEU A 91 -6.73 -7.67 -1.95
C LEU A 91 -7.26 -6.68 -2.99
N THR A 92 -6.42 -5.77 -3.46
CA THR A 92 -6.83 -4.76 -4.44
C THR A 92 -7.02 -5.37 -5.82
N VAL A 93 -6.07 -6.20 -6.26
CA VAL A 93 -6.15 -6.95 -7.53
C VAL A 93 -7.43 -7.78 -7.60
N ALA A 94 -7.74 -8.53 -6.55
CA ALA A 94 -8.92 -9.37 -6.51
C ALA A 94 -10.22 -8.53 -6.49
N THR A 95 -10.27 -7.41 -5.75
CA THR A 95 -11.46 -6.54 -5.73
C THR A 95 -11.74 -5.93 -7.10
N ILE A 96 -10.72 -5.39 -7.77
CA ILE A 96 -10.85 -4.76 -9.09
C ILE A 96 -11.34 -5.78 -10.12
N PHE A 97 -10.73 -6.96 -10.16
CA PHE A 97 -11.08 -8.02 -11.11
C PHE A 97 -12.55 -8.46 -10.98
N PHE A 98 -13.06 -8.65 -9.76
CA PHE A 98 -14.45 -9.07 -9.55
C PHE A 98 -15.47 -7.94 -9.68
N SER A 99 -15.10 -6.71 -9.35
CA SER A 99 -15.96 -5.53 -9.56
C SER A 99 -16.20 -5.29 -11.05
N LEU A 100 -15.16 -5.40 -11.87
CA LEU A 100 -15.25 -5.27 -13.34
C LEU A 100 -16.11 -6.37 -13.97
N LEU A 101 -16.03 -7.60 -13.46
CA LEU A 101 -16.79 -8.73 -13.99
C LEU A 101 -18.27 -8.74 -13.59
N ARG A 102 -18.73 -7.84 -12.70
CA ARG A 102 -20.11 -7.76 -12.15
C ARG A 102 -20.71 -9.10 -11.70
N LYS A 103 -19.88 -10.12 -11.48
CA LYS A 103 -20.30 -11.46 -11.09
C LYS A 103 -20.08 -11.63 -9.60
N LYS A 104 -21.06 -12.23 -8.91
CA LYS A 104 -20.87 -12.73 -7.54
C LYS A 104 -19.62 -13.60 -7.57
N ALA A 105 -18.62 -13.28 -6.75
CA ALA A 105 -17.36 -14.01 -6.73
C ALA A 105 -17.62 -15.51 -6.56
N SER A 106 -17.01 -16.33 -7.42
CA SER A 106 -17.19 -17.77 -7.38
C SER A 106 -16.60 -18.38 -6.10
N LEU A 107 -17.05 -19.57 -5.74
CA LEU A 107 -16.57 -20.29 -4.55
C LEU A 107 -15.04 -20.47 -4.55
N SER A 108 -14.43 -20.67 -5.73
CA SER A 108 -12.98 -20.84 -5.90
C SER A 108 -12.17 -19.61 -5.45
N VAL A 109 -12.73 -18.42 -5.62
CA VAL A 109 -12.09 -17.15 -5.26
C VAL A 109 -12.25 -16.88 -3.77
N ARG A 110 -13.40 -17.26 -3.24
CA ARG A 110 -13.66 -17.27 -1.81
C ARG A 110 -12.68 -18.19 -1.05
N MET A 111 -12.33 -19.35 -1.62
CA MET A 111 -11.29 -20.22 -1.09
C MET A 111 -9.89 -19.60 -1.21
N LEU A 112 -9.57 -18.88 -2.29
CA LEU A 112 -8.31 -18.13 -2.41
C LEU A 112 -8.12 -17.13 -1.26
N TYR A 113 -9.20 -16.41 -0.93
CA TYR A 113 -9.17 -15.48 0.19
C TYR A 113 -8.98 -16.19 1.53
N GLN A 114 -9.61 -17.36 1.70
CA GLN A 114 -9.44 -18.20 2.87
C GLN A 114 -7.96 -18.50 3.10
N GLU A 115 -7.26 -18.86 2.02
CA GLU A 115 -5.84 -19.20 2.03
C GLU A 115 -4.95 -17.96 2.23
N ALA A 116 -5.15 -16.90 1.43
CA ALA A 116 -4.28 -15.72 1.44
C ALA A 116 -4.43 -14.85 2.70
N LEU A 117 -5.61 -14.87 3.35
CA LEU A 117 -5.86 -14.15 4.60
C LEU A 117 -5.88 -15.09 5.82
N ASN A 118 -5.72 -16.40 5.63
CA ASN A 118 -5.83 -17.43 6.66
C ASN A 118 -7.11 -17.31 7.53
N VAL A 119 -8.25 -17.01 6.91
CA VAL A 119 -9.56 -16.81 7.59
C VAL A 119 -10.48 -17.96 7.27
N SER A 120 -11.10 -18.61 8.26
CA SER A 120 -11.94 -19.80 8.07
C SER A 120 -13.29 -19.59 7.37
N GLU A 121 -13.76 -18.34 7.22
CA GLU A 121 -15.09 -18.05 6.65
C GLU A 121 -15.06 -17.22 5.36
N VAL A 122 -15.61 -17.84 4.32
CA VAL A 122 -15.79 -17.35 2.96
C VAL A 122 -16.78 -16.17 2.84
N SER A 123 -17.79 -16.09 3.72
CA SER A 123 -18.93 -15.18 3.57
C SER A 123 -18.63 -13.71 3.86
N GLY A 124 -17.46 -13.41 4.46
CA GLY A 124 -17.10 -12.08 4.95
C GLY A 124 -15.99 -11.36 4.19
N VAL A 125 -15.31 -12.00 3.24
CA VAL A 125 -14.03 -11.47 2.73
C VAL A 125 -14.18 -10.14 2.01
N PHE A 126 -15.13 -9.99 1.09
CA PHE A 126 -15.32 -8.70 0.40
C PHE A 126 -15.68 -7.55 1.35
N ARG A 127 -16.37 -7.86 2.45
CA ARG A 127 -16.69 -6.89 3.49
C ARG A 127 -15.41 -6.50 4.24
N LEU A 128 -14.60 -7.50 4.62
CA LEU A 128 -13.29 -7.33 5.23
C LEU A 128 -12.37 -6.46 4.36
N MET A 129 -12.31 -6.71 3.05
CA MET A 129 -11.51 -5.92 2.10
C MET A 129 -11.93 -4.46 2.04
N LYS A 130 -13.23 -4.19 1.95
CA LYS A 130 -13.74 -2.80 2.00
C LYS A 130 -13.41 -2.11 3.32
N TYR A 131 -13.41 -2.85 4.43
CA TYR A 131 -12.96 -2.31 5.71
C TYR A 131 -11.46 -2.00 5.71
N ILE A 132 -10.62 -2.87 5.17
CA ILE A 132 -9.17 -2.65 5.03
C ILE A 132 -8.88 -1.39 4.21
N MET A 133 -9.46 -1.28 3.01
CA MET A 133 -9.25 -0.11 2.14
C MET A 133 -9.71 1.19 2.79
N LYS A 134 -10.89 1.19 3.43
CA LYS A 134 -11.38 2.37 4.15
C LYS A 134 -10.47 2.75 5.32
N PHE A 135 -10.00 1.76 6.06
CA PHE A 135 -9.11 1.97 7.19
C PHE A 135 -7.76 2.56 6.75
N ALA A 136 -7.14 1.98 5.72
CA ALA A 136 -5.91 2.49 5.12
C ALA A 136 -6.09 3.94 4.67
N ALA A 137 -7.14 4.23 3.89
CA ALA A 137 -7.44 5.58 3.43
C ALA A 137 -7.61 6.59 4.58
N ILE A 138 -8.27 6.19 5.68
CA ILE A 138 -8.43 7.07 6.86
C ILE A 138 -7.07 7.37 7.50
N ILE A 139 -6.23 6.35 7.73
CA ILE A 139 -4.90 6.55 8.33
C ILE A 139 -4.00 7.39 7.42
N GLN A 140 -4.01 7.13 6.11
CA GLN A 140 -3.24 7.91 5.14
C GLN A 140 -3.71 9.36 5.07
N LEU A 141 -5.01 9.63 5.06
CA LEU A 141 -5.54 11.00 5.08
C LEU A 141 -5.21 11.73 6.37
N LEU A 142 -5.29 11.04 7.52
CA LEU A 142 -4.86 11.59 8.80
C LEU A 142 -3.36 11.89 8.80
N GLY A 143 -2.54 10.97 8.29
CA GLY A 143 -1.11 11.15 8.11
C GLY A 143 -0.79 12.33 7.20
N ALA A 144 -1.46 12.43 6.05
CA ALA A 144 -1.31 13.54 5.11
C ALA A 144 -1.70 14.88 5.76
N PHE A 145 -2.77 14.90 6.55
CA PHE A 145 -3.15 16.09 7.31
C PHE A 145 -2.05 16.50 8.31
N LEU A 146 -1.50 15.54 9.07
CA LEU A 146 -0.41 15.83 10.01
C LEU A 146 0.87 16.30 9.31
N LEU A 147 1.26 15.65 8.21
CA LEU A 147 2.42 16.05 7.39
C LEU A 147 2.24 17.42 6.75
N SER A 148 0.99 17.83 6.48
CA SER A 148 0.69 19.14 5.87
C SER A 148 1.14 20.31 6.74
N PHE A 149 1.16 20.16 8.07
CA PHE A 149 1.68 21.20 8.96
C PHE A 149 3.18 21.50 8.74
N GLN A 150 3.94 20.54 8.23
CA GLN A 150 5.35 20.75 7.88
C GLN A 150 5.53 21.14 6.41
N PHE A 151 4.86 20.45 5.50
CA PHE A 151 5.09 20.62 4.06
C PHE A 151 4.36 21.81 3.44
N VAL A 152 3.18 22.21 3.94
CA VAL A 152 2.45 23.36 3.40
C VAL A 152 3.17 24.68 3.67
N PRO A 153 3.70 24.96 4.88
CA PRO A 153 4.50 26.17 5.10
C PRO A 153 5.77 26.22 4.26
N THR A 154 6.39 25.06 3.99
CA THR A 154 7.67 24.97 3.28
C THR A 154 7.51 25.08 1.76
N PHE A 155 6.52 24.40 1.18
CA PHE A 155 6.34 24.27 -0.28
C PHE A 155 5.10 24.99 -0.83
N GLY A 156 4.36 25.68 0.04
CA GLY A 156 3.07 26.29 -0.29
C GLY A 156 1.92 25.27 -0.34
N TRP A 157 0.69 25.77 -0.47
CA TRP A 157 -0.53 24.96 -0.37
C TRP A 157 -0.61 23.81 -1.38
N LYS A 158 -0.46 24.10 -2.69
CA LYS A 158 -0.65 23.10 -3.75
C LYS A 158 0.39 21.97 -3.66
N LYS A 159 1.68 22.34 -3.63
CA LYS A 159 2.79 21.38 -3.60
C LYS A 159 2.89 20.69 -2.24
N GLY A 160 2.73 21.44 -1.15
CA GLY A 160 2.77 20.90 0.22
C GLY A 160 1.68 19.89 0.50
N MET A 161 0.43 20.13 0.08
CA MET A 161 -0.66 19.14 0.20
C MET A 161 -0.36 17.85 -0.57
N PHE A 162 0.12 17.98 -1.81
CA PHE A 162 0.48 16.83 -2.62
C PHE A 162 1.64 16.03 -2.01
N PHE A 163 2.69 16.71 -1.55
CA PHE A 163 3.83 16.08 -0.87
C PHE A 163 3.37 15.36 0.39
N SER A 164 2.47 15.96 1.16
CA SER A 164 1.93 15.34 2.37
C SER A 164 1.16 14.07 2.08
N LEU A 165 0.31 14.08 1.03
CA LEU A 165 -0.44 12.90 0.63
C LEU A 165 0.48 11.80 0.09
N PHE A 166 1.42 12.15 -0.79
CA PHE A 166 2.34 11.19 -1.38
C PHE A 166 3.18 10.48 -0.31
N HIS A 167 3.79 11.25 0.60
CA HIS A 167 4.59 10.67 1.67
C HIS A 167 3.73 9.89 2.68
N ALA A 168 2.47 10.27 2.90
CA ALA A 168 1.59 9.49 3.75
C ALA A 168 1.24 8.12 3.16
N VAL A 169 0.94 8.06 1.86
CA VAL A 169 0.70 6.81 1.13
C VAL A 169 1.96 5.97 1.09
N SER A 170 3.10 6.55 0.71
CA SER A 170 4.40 5.87 0.67
C SER A 170 4.80 5.31 2.03
N ALA A 171 4.69 6.09 3.10
CA ALA A 171 5.01 5.66 4.46
C ALA A 171 4.06 4.57 4.96
N PHE A 172 2.75 4.71 4.78
CA PHE A 172 1.78 3.70 5.22
C PHE A 172 1.95 2.38 4.45
N CYS A 173 2.24 2.44 3.15
CA CYS A 173 2.51 1.24 2.38
C CYS A 173 3.90 0.65 2.67
N ASN A 174 4.81 1.39 3.32
CA ASN A 174 6.23 1.06 3.47
C ASN A 174 7.01 1.07 2.13
N ALA A 175 6.62 1.95 1.21
CA ALA A 175 7.11 1.97 -0.15
C ALA A 175 8.48 2.60 -0.33
N GLY A 176 8.94 3.45 0.59
CA GLY A 176 10.26 4.08 0.54
C GLY A 176 10.46 5.16 -0.54
N PHE A 177 9.49 5.41 -1.42
CA PHE A 177 9.54 6.51 -2.39
C PHE A 177 9.32 7.86 -1.69
N ASP A 178 10.06 8.88 -2.11
CA ASP A 178 9.93 10.25 -1.64
C ASP A 178 9.93 11.27 -2.80
N LEU A 179 9.45 12.48 -2.50
CA LEU A 179 9.46 13.61 -3.44
C LEU A 179 10.43 14.72 -3.00
N LEU A 180 11.31 14.43 -2.05
CA LEU A 180 12.29 15.36 -1.50
C LEU A 180 13.67 15.21 -2.17
N GLY A 181 13.92 14.10 -2.85
CA GLY A 181 15.14 13.79 -3.60
C GLY A 181 16.16 13.03 -2.76
N ASP A 182 16.38 13.48 -1.52
CA ASP A 182 17.28 12.84 -0.54
C ASP A 182 16.50 12.18 0.61
N SER A 183 15.29 11.68 0.32
CA SER A 183 14.42 11.09 1.35
C SER A 183 14.21 12.05 2.53
N MET A 184 14.34 11.54 3.76
CA MET A 184 14.12 12.32 4.99
C MET A 184 15.39 12.97 5.54
N VAL A 185 16.52 12.93 4.82
CA VAL A 185 17.79 13.54 5.26
C VAL A 185 17.64 15.03 5.60
N PRO A 186 16.95 15.86 4.79
CA PRO A 186 16.74 17.28 5.13
C PRO A 186 15.94 17.51 6.42
N TYR A 187 15.17 16.51 6.86
CA TYR A 187 14.28 16.58 8.04
C TYR A 187 14.76 15.70 9.20
N GLN A 188 16.01 15.23 9.19
CA GLN A 188 16.57 14.37 10.24
C GLN A 188 16.49 14.98 11.66
N ASN A 189 16.47 16.31 11.76
CA ASN A 189 16.36 17.02 13.04
C ASN A 189 14.92 17.42 13.41
N SER A 190 13.91 17.04 12.61
CA SER A 190 12.51 17.33 12.88
C SER A 190 11.83 16.14 13.55
N PRO A 191 11.75 16.08 14.89
CA PRO A 191 11.14 14.96 15.60
C PRO A 191 9.66 14.80 15.24
N TYR A 192 8.97 15.92 14.98
CA TYR A 192 7.57 15.91 14.57
C TYR A 192 7.35 15.10 13.28
N LEU A 193 8.09 15.42 12.21
CA LEU A 193 7.91 14.76 10.92
C LEU A 193 8.30 13.27 11.01
N LEU A 194 9.41 12.97 11.68
CA LEU A 194 9.89 11.60 11.85
C LEU A 194 8.91 10.75 12.67
N LEU A 195 8.29 11.29 13.72
CA LEU A 195 7.27 10.59 14.50
C LEU A 195 6.02 10.28 13.67
N VAL A 196 5.56 11.22 12.84
CA VAL A 196 4.40 11.00 11.97
C VAL A 196 4.69 9.93 10.93
N ILE A 197 5.84 10.00 10.25
CA ILE A 197 6.26 8.97 9.27
C ILE A 197 6.44 7.61 9.94
N SER A 198 7.09 7.55 11.10
CA SER A 198 7.27 6.31 11.86
C SER A 198 5.94 5.68 12.26
N PHE A 199 4.99 6.50 12.73
CA PHE A 199 3.65 6.05 13.05
C PHE A 199 2.96 5.43 11.83
N LEU A 200 3.05 6.06 10.66
CA LEU A 200 2.45 5.54 9.42
C LEU A 200 3.07 4.20 9.00
N ILE A 201 4.41 4.08 9.05
CA ILE A 201 5.14 2.85 8.74
C ILE A 201 4.72 1.71 9.67
N ILE A 202 4.69 1.97 10.98
CA ILE A 202 4.26 0.98 11.99
C ILE A 202 2.78 0.61 11.76
N ALA A 203 1.92 1.61 11.56
CA ALA A 203 0.49 1.38 11.36
C ALA A 203 0.22 0.52 10.11
N GLY A 204 0.95 0.75 9.02
CA GLY A 204 0.89 -0.07 7.81
C GLY A 204 1.44 -1.47 8.00
N GLY A 205 2.60 -1.59 8.64
CA GLY A 205 3.33 -2.85 8.83
C GLY A 205 2.66 -3.86 9.79
N LEU A 206 1.89 -3.39 10.78
CA LEU A 206 1.20 -4.27 11.73
C LEU A 206 0.12 -5.16 11.08
N GLY A 207 -0.37 -4.79 9.89
CA GLY A 207 -1.39 -5.54 9.17
C GLY A 207 -2.79 -5.44 9.80
N PHE A 208 -3.81 -5.76 9.00
CA PHE A 208 -5.20 -5.49 9.38
C PHE A 208 -5.71 -6.35 10.55
N ILE A 209 -5.23 -7.58 10.70
CA ILE A 209 -5.68 -8.51 11.76
C ILE A 209 -5.39 -7.90 13.14
N VAL A 210 -4.21 -7.31 13.29
CA VAL A 210 -3.77 -6.62 14.52
C VAL A 210 -4.70 -5.45 14.83
N TRP A 211 -4.98 -4.59 13.85
CA TRP A 211 -5.88 -3.46 14.02
C TRP A 211 -7.30 -3.88 14.41
N ARG A 212 -7.84 -4.92 13.77
CA ARG A 212 -9.15 -5.47 14.12
C ARG A 212 -9.18 -5.93 15.58
N ASP A 213 -8.17 -6.66 16.02
CA ASP A 213 -8.07 -7.15 17.40
C ASP A 213 -7.92 -6.00 18.40
N ILE A 214 -7.15 -4.95 18.06
CA ILE A 214 -7.03 -3.71 18.86
C ILE A 214 -8.38 -3.02 19.00
N PHE A 215 -9.12 -2.81 17.91
CA PHE A 215 -10.45 -2.18 17.97
C PHE A 215 -11.44 -3.01 18.78
N ALA A 216 -11.40 -4.34 18.63
CA ALA A 216 -12.22 -5.24 19.44
C ALA A 216 -11.86 -5.15 20.94
N MET A 217 -10.57 -5.03 21.27
CA MET A 217 -10.11 -4.82 22.64
C MET A 217 -10.59 -3.50 23.22
N ILE A 218 -10.44 -2.38 22.50
CA ILE A 218 -10.87 -1.05 22.95
C ILE A 218 -12.39 -1.04 23.21
N LYS A 219 -13.17 -1.64 22.31
CA LYS A 219 -14.63 -1.75 22.46
C LYS A 219 -15.03 -2.70 23.58
N GLY A 220 -14.32 -3.83 23.74
CA GLY A 220 -14.51 -4.79 24.82
C GLY A 220 -14.21 -4.18 26.20
N TYR A 221 -13.12 -3.42 26.31
CA TYR A 221 -12.75 -2.65 27.50
C TYR A 221 -13.86 -1.67 27.87
N LYS A 222 -14.40 -0.92 26.89
CA LYS A 222 -15.53 -0.01 27.07
C LYS A 222 -16.81 -0.72 27.54
N ASN A 223 -17.01 -1.97 27.14
CA ASN A 223 -18.17 -2.79 27.50
C ASN A 223 -17.91 -3.75 28.68
N LYS A 224 -16.76 -3.66 29.37
CA LYS A 224 -16.31 -4.58 30.44
C LYS A 224 -16.26 -6.08 30.03
N ILE A 225 -16.13 -6.37 28.74
CA ILE A 225 -15.98 -7.73 28.22
C ILE A 225 -14.49 -7.98 27.93
N LYS A 226 -13.90 -9.01 28.55
CA LYS A 226 -12.51 -9.42 28.28
C LYS A 226 -12.41 -10.06 26.89
N HIS A 227 -11.83 -9.34 25.94
CA HIS A 227 -11.44 -9.92 24.65
C HIS A 227 -10.06 -10.56 24.74
N ARG A 228 -9.96 -11.83 24.30
CA ARG A 228 -8.66 -12.50 24.12
C ARG A 228 -8.06 -12.07 22.78
N VAL A 229 -6.85 -11.55 22.84
CA VAL A 229 -6.05 -11.17 21.66
C VAL A 229 -5.54 -12.43 20.98
N SER A 230 -5.53 -12.46 19.64
CA SER A 230 -4.93 -13.59 18.91
C SER A 230 -3.43 -13.69 19.19
N ILE A 231 -2.87 -14.90 19.09
CA ILE A 231 -1.43 -15.13 19.26
C ILE A 231 -0.64 -14.30 18.22
N HIS A 232 -1.15 -14.21 16.99
CA HIS A 232 -0.58 -13.40 15.92
C HIS A 232 -0.47 -11.92 16.33
N THR A 233 -1.56 -11.33 16.84
CA THR A 233 -1.57 -9.93 17.29
C THR A 233 -0.65 -9.71 18.49
N ARG A 234 -0.62 -10.64 19.45
CA ARG A 234 0.28 -10.53 20.60
C ARG A 234 1.74 -10.53 20.16
N LEU A 235 2.12 -11.49 19.32
CA LEU A 235 3.48 -11.60 18.78
C LEU A 235 3.88 -10.34 18.02
N ALA A 236 3.06 -9.89 17.08
CA ALA A 236 3.32 -8.69 16.28
C ALA A 236 3.61 -7.48 17.18
N LEU A 237 2.73 -7.20 18.16
CA LEU A 237 2.90 -6.06 19.06
C LEU A 237 4.13 -6.20 19.96
N THR A 238 4.37 -7.38 20.54
CA THR A 238 5.55 -7.58 21.41
C THR A 238 6.86 -7.45 20.65
N VAL A 239 6.96 -8.02 19.44
CA VAL A 239 8.20 -7.95 18.64
C VAL A 239 8.45 -6.52 18.19
N THR A 240 7.43 -5.83 17.66
CA THR A 240 7.57 -4.42 17.26
C THR A 240 7.95 -3.53 18.44
N ALA A 241 7.31 -3.68 19.60
CA ALA A 241 7.64 -2.91 20.79
C ALA A 241 9.07 -3.18 21.30
N THR A 242 9.50 -4.44 21.26
CA THR A 242 10.86 -4.84 21.68
C THR A 242 11.90 -4.20 20.76
N PHE A 243 11.70 -4.23 19.44
CA PHE A 243 12.64 -3.59 18.52
C PHE A 243 12.70 -2.07 18.67
N LEU A 244 11.55 -1.40 18.85
CA LEU A 244 11.52 0.04 19.09
C LEU A 244 12.24 0.44 20.39
N TYR A 245 12.06 -0.37 21.44
CA TYR A 245 12.75 -0.16 22.71
C TYR A 245 14.26 -0.39 22.59
N LEU A 246 14.69 -1.52 22.01
CA LEU A 246 16.10 -1.83 21.82
C LEU A 246 16.81 -0.79 20.96
N TRP A 247 16.16 -0.32 19.89
CA TRP A 247 16.70 0.75 19.05
C TRP A 247 16.98 2.01 19.88
N ASN A 248 16.02 2.45 20.69
CA ASN A 248 16.15 3.65 21.53
C ASN A 248 17.20 3.53 22.65
N VAL A 249 17.55 2.31 23.06
CA VAL A 249 18.58 2.07 24.09
C VAL A 249 19.99 2.01 23.48
N ILE A 250 20.11 1.51 22.25
CA ILE A 250 21.41 1.29 21.58
C ILE A 250 21.88 2.56 20.84
N PHE A 251 20.96 3.32 20.25
CA PHE A 251 21.23 4.51 19.44
C PHE A 251 20.59 5.75 20.06
#